data_AF-A0A953VJ29-F1
#
_entry.id   AF-A0A953VJ29-F1
#
_cell.length_a   1.000
_cell.length_b   1.000
_cell.length_c   1.000
_cell.angle_alpha   90.00
_cell.angle_beta   90.00
_cell.angle_gamma   90.00
#
_symmetry.space_group_name_H-M   'P 1'
#
loop_
_entity.id
_entity.type
_entity.pdbx_description
1 polymer ?
#
loop_
_entity_poly.entity_id
_entity_poly.type
_entity_poly.pdbx_seq_one_letter_code
_entity_poly.pdbx_strand_id
1 'polypeptide(L)'
;MHARCSSKSHSWHHALRRGAATDHDRALRFDGSVFEPGSGFTASEIRSGSDLAVDAQEATGVLTSDTITETDILDGCWDNAAVEIWRVNWADTSQRTLLRRGAIGQIRRGRLHFVAEMRSLAHVLGQTVGRTFQASCDAALGDARCGVNLNDPAFKASGTVVSLTGDRGFAVSGLSGFAEGWFALGTLSWLTGTNAGRRAEVLSHASSGAEVMITLLEAPVRPVETGSTFDISAGCDKRFETCQSKFANAANFRGFPHIPGQDTIIRYAAIAHASEQAGYPAAVQG
;
A
#
# COMPACT_ATOMS: atom_id res chain seq x y z
N MET A 1 31.89 33.82 -31.49
CA MET A 1 31.60 32.42 -31.12
C MET A 1 32.43 32.06 -29.88
N HIS A 2 31.88 32.23 -28.67
CA HIS A 2 32.45 31.61 -27.47
C HIS A 2 31.53 30.46 -27.10
N ALA A 3 31.94 29.23 -27.45
CA ALA A 3 31.33 28.04 -26.88
C ALA A 3 31.61 28.08 -25.37
N ARG A 4 30.59 28.43 -24.57
CA ARG A 4 30.68 28.32 -23.11
C ARG A 4 30.76 26.83 -22.80
N CYS A 5 31.92 26.38 -22.31
CA CYS A 5 32.05 25.07 -21.70
C CYS A 5 31.06 25.01 -20.52
N SER A 6 30.08 24.11 -20.58
CA SER A 6 28.99 24.00 -19.60
C SER A 6 29.28 22.85 -18.64
N SER A 7 29.56 23.15 -17.36
CA SER A 7 29.82 22.17 -16.29
C SER A 7 28.55 21.58 -15.67
N LYS A 8 27.53 21.27 -16.48
CA LYS A 8 26.21 20.87 -15.96
C LYS A 8 25.99 19.37 -16.13
N SER A 9 25.54 18.73 -15.05
CA SER A 9 25.08 17.34 -14.98
C SER A 9 23.61 17.30 -14.53
N HIS A 10 22.92 16.20 -14.79
CA HIS A 10 21.64 15.87 -14.19
C HIS A 10 21.85 14.94 -12.98
N SER A 11 21.13 15.22 -11.91
CA SER A 11 21.13 14.42 -10.68
C SER A 11 19.69 14.12 -10.27
N TRP A 12 19.45 12.92 -9.78
CA TRP A 12 18.11 12.37 -9.54
C TRP A 12 18.00 11.92 -8.10
N HIS A 13 16.91 12.29 -7.42
CA HIS A 13 16.68 11.99 -6.01
C HIS A 13 15.31 11.31 -5.82
N HIS A 14 15.28 10.13 -5.21
CA HIS A 14 14.04 9.44 -4.82
C HIS A 14 13.82 9.48 -3.31
N ALA A 15 12.64 9.93 -2.87
CA ALA A 15 12.41 10.28 -1.47
C ALA A 15 11.83 9.16 -0.59
N LEU A 16 11.36 8.03 -1.16
CA LEU A 16 10.65 7.00 -0.35
C LEU A 16 11.47 5.76 0.01
N ARG A 17 12.52 5.42 -0.77
CA ARG A 17 13.66 4.59 -0.33
C ARG A 17 14.88 5.09 -1.12
N ARG A 18 15.99 5.34 -0.41
CA ARG A 18 17.11 6.20 -0.85
C ARG A 18 17.88 5.61 -2.04
N GLY A 19 17.41 5.85 -3.25
CA GLY A 19 18.19 5.76 -4.48
C GLY A 19 18.47 7.18 -5.00
N ALA A 20 19.74 7.53 -5.15
CA ALA A 20 20.16 8.81 -5.71
C ALA A 20 21.25 8.56 -6.76
N ALA A 21 21.06 9.13 -7.95
CA ALA A 21 21.83 8.81 -9.15
C ALA A 21 22.30 10.08 -9.86
N THR A 22 23.42 10.02 -10.57
CA THR A 22 23.87 11.11 -11.43
C THR A 22 24.40 10.62 -12.78
N ASP A 23 24.19 11.43 -13.81
CA ASP A 23 24.81 11.24 -15.13
C ASP A 23 26.28 11.69 -15.18
N HIS A 24 26.78 12.29 -14.09
CA HIS A 24 28.20 12.59 -13.92
C HIS A 24 28.99 11.29 -13.67
N ASP A 25 30.27 11.29 -14.04
CA ASP A 25 31.17 10.14 -13.88
C ASP A 25 31.69 9.98 -12.44
N ARG A 26 31.36 10.93 -11.55
CA ARG A 26 31.73 10.92 -10.13
C ARG A 26 30.53 11.18 -9.24
N ALA A 27 30.60 10.64 -8.02
CA ALA A 27 29.56 10.84 -7.04
C ALA A 27 29.40 12.32 -6.68
N LEU A 28 28.16 12.80 -6.65
CA LEU A 28 27.81 14.14 -6.20
C LEU A 28 27.14 14.09 -4.83
N ARG A 29 27.29 15.16 -4.03
CA ARG A 29 26.73 15.22 -2.67
C ARG A 29 26.02 16.55 -2.45
N PHE A 30 24.76 16.47 -2.03
CA PHE A 30 23.97 17.61 -1.56
C PHE A 30 22.72 17.11 -0.81
N ASP A 31 22.13 17.95 0.04
CA ASP A 31 20.90 17.68 0.80
C ASP A 31 20.92 16.36 1.61
N GLY A 32 22.10 15.97 2.11
CA GLY A 32 22.28 14.74 2.91
C GLY A 32 22.28 13.44 2.10
N SER A 33 22.24 13.53 0.77
CA SER A 33 22.23 12.40 -0.16
C SER A 33 23.53 12.32 -0.97
N VAL A 34 23.96 11.09 -1.24
CA VAL A 34 25.08 10.79 -2.16
C VAL A 34 24.48 10.25 -3.44
N PHE A 35 24.77 10.92 -4.56
CA PHE A 35 24.29 10.57 -5.89
C PHE A 35 25.39 9.79 -6.59
N GLU A 36 25.19 8.48 -6.79
CA GLU A 36 26.23 7.60 -7.30
C GLU A 36 26.24 7.57 -8.85
N PRO A 37 27.44 7.59 -9.47
CA PRO A 37 27.58 7.45 -10.92
C PRO A 37 27.25 6.01 -11.35
N GLY A 38 26.71 5.82 -12.55
CA GLY A 38 26.48 4.48 -13.10
C GLY A 38 25.23 3.76 -12.60
N SER A 39 24.47 4.34 -11.67
CA SER A 39 23.07 3.94 -11.45
C SER A 39 22.23 4.56 -12.57
N GLY A 40 22.02 3.78 -13.62
CA GLY A 40 21.53 4.19 -14.93
C GLY A 40 20.16 4.83 -14.87
N PHE A 41 20.16 6.16 -14.84
CA PHE A 41 19.03 7.01 -15.21
C PHE A 41 19.41 7.75 -16.48
N THR A 42 19.13 7.14 -17.64
CA THR A 42 19.23 7.86 -18.91
C THR A 42 17.89 8.53 -19.16
N ALA A 43 17.82 9.86 -19.01
CA ALA A 43 16.62 10.60 -19.39
C ALA A 43 16.39 10.49 -20.89
N SER A 44 15.27 9.90 -21.28
CA SER A 44 14.72 10.18 -22.60
C SER A 44 13.98 11.51 -22.60
N GLU A 45 13.56 11.95 -23.79
CA GLU A 45 12.90 13.23 -24.05
C GLU A 45 11.84 13.57 -23.00
N ILE A 46 12.02 14.69 -22.30
CA ILE A 46 11.04 15.22 -21.34
C ILE A 46 10.05 16.08 -22.11
N ARG A 47 8.83 15.59 -22.30
CA ARG A 47 7.73 16.40 -22.84
C ARG A 47 7.00 17.09 -21.69
N SER A 48 6.71 18.37 -21.87
CA SER A 48 5.96 19.19 -20.91
C SER A 48 4.81 19.87 -21.64
N GLY A 49 3.58 19.43 -21.38
CA GLY A 49 2.36 20.14 -21.75
C GLY A 49 1.93 21.14 -20.66
N SER A 50 1.19 22.18 -21.07
CA SER A 50 0.54 23.15 -20.16
C SER A 50 -0.87 22.72 -19.75
N ASP A 51 -1.30 21.53 -20.17
CA ASP A 51 -2.60 20.94 -19.90
C ASP A 51 -2.55 20.01 -18.67
N LEU A 52 -3.74 19.68 -18.17
CA LEU A 52 -3.93 18.75 -17.04
C LEU A 52 -4.00 17.27 -17.51
N ALA A 53 -3.77 17.01 -18.80
CA ALA A 53 -3.78 15.66 -19.35
C ALA A 53 -2.55 14.88 -18.85
N VAL A 54 -2.80 13.71 -18.26
CA VAL A 54 -1.75 12.84 -17.69
C VAL A 54 -0.75 12.42 -18.77
N ASP A 55 -1.23 12.19 -20.00
CA ASP A 55 -0.45 11.74 -21.15
C ASP A 55 0.58 12.78 -21.64
N ALA A 56 0.43 14.05 -21.28
CA ALA A 56 1.32 15.12 -21.72
C ALA A 56 2.59 15.27 -20.85
N GLN A 57 2.71 14.48 -19.77
CA GLN A 57 3.80 14.60 -18.81
C GLN A 57 4.42 13.25 -18.41
N GLU A 58 4.60 12.34 -19.36
CA GLU A 58 5.36 11.10 -19.14
C GLU A 58 6.86 11.32 -19.39
N ALA A 59 7.71 10.83 -18.48
CA ALA A 59 9.14 10.67 -18.74
C ALA A 59 9.46 9.18 -18.74
N THR A 60 10.12 8.71 -19.79
CA THR A 60 10.55 7.31 -19.90
C THR A 60 12.03 7.23 -19.51
N GLY A 61 12.34 6.65 -18.35
CA GLY A 61 13.71 6.43 -17.93
C GLY A 61 14.08 4.96 -18.04
N VAL A 62 15.26 4.65 -18.58
CA VAL A 62 15.88 3.34 -18.34
C VAL A 62 16.45 3.38 -16.93
N LEU A 63 16.04 2.44 -16.07
CA LEU A 63 16.60 2.15 -14.75
C LEU A 63 17.50 0.91 -14.84
N THR A 64 18.81 1.09 -14.70
CA THR A 64 19.75 -0.02 -14.46
C THR A 64 20.54 0.31 -13.20
N SER A 65 20.21 -0.29 -12.07
CA SER A 65 20.92 -0.01 -10.83
C SER A 65 21.10 -1.28 -10.01
N ASP A 66 22.30 -1.47 -9.45
CA ASP A 66 22.57 -2.49 -8.43
C ASP A 66 21.79 -2.22 -7.13
N THR A 67 21.28 -1.00 -6.96
CA THR A 67 20.46 -0.59 -5.80
C THR A 67 18.95 -0.81 -5.98
N ILE A 68 18.48 -1.03 -7.22
CA ILE A 68 17.07 -1.33 -7.52
C ILE A 68 17.02 -2.79 -7.97
N THR A 69 16.71 -3.69 -7.05
CA THR A 69 16.67 -5.12 -7.39
C THR A 69 15.34 -5.49 -8.05
N GLU A 70 15.34 -6.54 -8.88
CA GLU A 70 14.10 -7.08 -9.47
C GLU A 70 13.11 -7.49 -8.39
N THR A 71 13.61 -8.03 -7.27
CA THR A 71 12.79 -8.36 -6.10
C THR A 71 12.10 -7.13 -5.54
N ASP A 72 12.80 -6.00 -5.37
CA ASP A 72 12.19 -4.77 -4.84
C ASP A 72 11.11 -4.19 -5.76
N ILE A 73 11.25 -4.36 -7.08
CA ILE A 73 10.23 -3.96 -8.06
C ILE A 73 9.00 -4.86 -7.93
N LEU A 74 9.18 -6.20 -7.88
CA LEU A 74 8.08 -7.15 -7.69
C LEU A 74 7.35 -6.96 -6.36
N ASP A 75 8.07 -6.50 -5.34
CA ASP A 75 7.52 -6.16 -4.03
C ASP A 75 6.77 -4.82 -4.00
N GLY A 76 6.67 -4.12 -5.13
CA GLY A 76 6.04 -2.80 -5.19
C GLY A 76 6.76 -1.73 -4.37
N CYS A 77 8.03 -1.95 -3.96
CA CYS A 77 8.78 -1.00 -3.12
C CYS A 77 8.96 0.37 -3.78
N TRP A 78 8.83 0.42 -5.10
CA TRP A 78 9.00 1.61 -5.93
C TRP A 78 7.68 2.18 -6.43
N ASP A 79 6.54 1.56 -6.10
CA ASP A 79 5.23 2.02 -6.53
C ASP A 79 4.91 3.38 -5.90
N ASN A 80 4.57 4.35 -6.74
CA ASN A 80 4.30 5.73 -6.34
C ASN A 80 5.48 6.40 -5.59
N ALA A 81 6.71 5.90 -5.75
CA ALA A 81 7.88 6.49 -5.12
C ALA A 81 8.12 7.90 -5.68
N ALA A 82 8.25 8.88 -4.79
CA ALA A 82 8.50 10.27 -5.19
C ALA A 82 9.88 10.40 -5.85
N VAL A 83 9.94 11.17 -6.93
CA VAL A 83 11.11 11.40 -7.77
C VAL A 83 11.33 12.89 -7.96
N GLU A 84 12.56 13.33 -7.83
CA GLU A 84 13.02 14.69 -8.12
C GLU A 84 14.18 14.67 -9.12
N ILE A 85 14.10 15.54 -10.13
CA ILE A 85 15.12 15.71 -11.15
C ILE A 85 15.78 17.06 -10.94
N TRP A 86 17.08 17.06 -10.71
CA TRP A 86 17.89 18.25 -10.49
C TRP A 86 18.85 18.45 -11.66
N ARG A 87 19.06 19.71 -12.04
CA ARG A 87 20.22 20.12 -12.83
C ARG A 87 21.24 20.69 -11.86
N VAL A 88 22.44 20.12 -11.86
CA VAL A 88 23.48 20.42 -10.87
C VAL A 88 24.73 20.87 -11.60
N ASN A 89 25.42 21.88 -11.07
CA ASN A 89 26.80 22.15 -11.45
C ASN A 89 27.70 21.17 -10.71
N TRP A 90 28.35 20.25 -11.43
CA TRP A 90 29.20 19.24 -10.79
C TRP A 90 30.43 19.85 -10.08
N ALA A 91 30.86 21.05 -10.49
CA ALA A 91 31.96 21.76 -9.85
C ALA A 91 31.56 22.44 -8.53
N ASP A 92 30.27 22.74 -8.36
CA ASP A 92 29.70 23.37 -7.16
C ASP A 92 28.22 22.97 -7.02
N THR A 93 27.95 21.95 -6.20
CA THR A 93 26.60 21.39 -6.03
C THR A 93 25.62 22.33 -5.32
N SER A 94 26.10 23.45 -4.77
CA SER A 94 25.22 24.52 -4.29
C SER A 94 24.47 25.19 -5.44
N GLN A 95 25.07 25.21 -6.64
CA GLN A 95 24.47 25.72 -7.86
C GLN A 95 23.64 24.63 -8.53
N ARG A 96 22.40 24.49 -8.07
CA ARG A 96 21.45 23.50 -8.60
C ARG A 96 20.05 24.09 -8.79
N THR A 97 19.26 23.43 -9.61
CA THR A 97 17.86 23.79 -9.84
C THR A 97 17.03 22.52 -9.96
N LEU A 98 15.92 22.47 -9.23
CA LEU A 98 14.92 21.42 -9.38
C LEU A 98 14.21 21.63 -10.72
N LEU A 99 14.33 20.66 -11.61
CA LEU A 99 13.66 20.67 -12.91
C LEU A 99 12.25 20.09 -12.84
N ARG A 100 12.06 19.01 -12.07
CA ARG A 100 10.77 18.33 -11.98
C ARG A 100 10.63 17.54 -10.68
N ARG A 101 9.40 17.42 -10.20
CA ARG A 101 8.97 16.48 -9.16
C ARG A 101 7.81 15.65 -9.69
N GLY A 102 7.79 14.36 -9.37
CA GLY A 102 6.73 13.43 -9.76
C GLY A 102 6.78 12.16 -8.93
N ALA A 103 6.07 11.13 -9.38
CA ALA A 103 6.10 9.81 -8.78
C ALA A 103 6.37 8.73 -9.82
N ILE A 104 7.00 7.63 -9.41
CA ILE A 104 7.13 6.43 -10.26
C ILE A 104 5.73 5.83 -10.46
N GLY A 105 5.33 5.73 -11.71
CA GLY A 105 4.12 5.05 -12.17
C GLY A 105 4.42 3.59 -12.48
N GLN A 106 4.02 3.11 -13.67
CA GLN A 106 4.28 1.73 -14.06
C GLN A 106 5.77 1.49 -14.30
N ILE A 107 6.32 0.43 -13.72
CA ILE A 107 7.64 -0.10 -14.09
C ILE A 107 7.45 -1.26 -15.07
N ARG A 108 7.96 -1.10 -16.29
CA ARG A 108 7.96 -2.15 -17.32
C ARG A 108 9.32 -2.83 -17.40
N ARG A 109 9.31 -4.15 -17.59
CA ARG A 109 10.52 -4.97 -17.64
C ARG A 109 10.98 -5.21 -19.07
N GLY A 110 12.24 -4.88 -19.36
CA GLY A 110 13.01 -5.38 -20.50
C GLY A 110 13.94 -6.52 -20.07
N ARG A 111 14.65 -7.14 -21.02
CA ARG A 111 15.55 -8.28 -20.75
C ARG A 111 16.80 -7.92 -19.92
N LEU A 112 17.24 -6.67 -19.97
CA LEU A 112 18.47 -6.18 -19.32
C LEU A 112 18.28 -4.82 -18.62
N HIS A 113 17.07 -4.28 -18.63
CA HIS A 113 16.77 -2.95 -18.12
C HIS A 113 15.31 -2.86 -17.71
N PHE A 114 14.99 -1.94 -16.80
CA PHE A 114 13.63 -1.56 -16.47
C PHE A 114 13.32 -0.19 -17.04
N VAL A 115 12.05 0.05 -17.37
CA VAL A 115 11.55 1.34 -17.79
C VAL A 115 10.56 1.80 -16.75
N ALA A 116 10.88 2.89 -16.05
CA ALA A 116 9.93 3.52 -15.14
C ALA A 116 9.26 4.70 -15.83
N GLU A 117 7.93 4.68 -15.82
CA GLU A 117 7.10 5.82 -16.16
C GLU A 117 7.16 6.82 -15.00
N MET A 118 7.50 8.09 -15.27
CA MET A 118 7.34 9.15 -14.29
C MET A 118 6.01 9.86 -14.52
N ARG A 119 5.15 9.87 -13.50
CA ARG A 119 3.87 10.59 -13.50
C ARG A 119 4.02 11.94 -12.83
N SER A 120 3.35 12.95 -13.39
CA SER A 120 3.28 14.27 -12.80
C SER A 120 2.32 14.30 -11.60
N LEU A 121 2.39 15.38 -10.80
CA LEU A 121 1.44 15.62 -9.71
C LEU A 121 -0.01 15.77 -10.19
N ALA A 122 -0.23 16.09 -11.48
CA ALA A 122 -1.57 16.18 -12.05
C ALA A 122 -2.31 14.83 -12.08
N HIS A 123 -1.58 13.70 -12.08
CA HIS A 123 -2.18 12.38 -11.96
C HIS A 123 -3.06 12.24 -10.70
N VAL A 124 -2.67 12.88 -9.59
CA VAL A 124 -3.45 12.87 -8.34
C VAL A 124 -4.78 13.62 -8.52
N LEU A 125 -4.80 14.69 -9.31
CA LEU A 125 -6.00 15.51 -9.55
C LEU A 125 -7.02 14.81 -10.45
N GLY A 126 -6.58 13.88 -11.30
CA GLY A 126 -7.45 13.08 -12.16
C GLY A 126 -8.11 11.89 -11.45
N GLN A 127 -7.75 11.60 -10.19
CA GLN A 127 -8.35 10.51 -9.45
C GLN A 127 -9.77 10.88 -9.01
N THR A 128 -10.71 9.95 -9.21
CA THR A 128 -12.06 10.10 -8.66
C THR A 128 -11.98 10.05 -7.15
N VAL A 129 -12.05 11.22 -6.50
CA VAL A 129 -12.10 11.34 -5.04
C VAL A 129 -13.55 11.53 -4.62
N GLY A 130 -14.02 10.68 -3.72
CA GLY A 130 -15.37 10.74 -3.20
C GLY A 130 -15.73 9.48 -2.44
N ARG A 131 -16.81 9.56 -1.66
CA ARG A 131 -17.36 8.40 -0.98
C ARG A 131 -18.51 7.85 -1.79
N THR A 132 -18.47 6.55 -2.05
CA THR A 132 -19.63 5.82 -2.57
C THR A 132 -20.53 5.45 -1.40
N PHE A 133 -21.83 5.71 -1.54
CA PHE A 133 -22.83 5.18 -0.61
C PHE A 133 -22.96 3.67 -0.83
N GLN A 134 -22.46 2.88 0.12
CA GLN A 134 -22.47 1.42 0.08
C GLN A 134 -22.79 0.84 1.46
N ALA A 135 -23.26 -0.41 1.50
CA ALA A 135 -23.60 -1.07 2.75
C ALA A 135 -22.36 -1.34 3.63
N SER A 136 -21.24 -1.69 3.01
CA SER A 136 -19.97 -1.97 3.68
C SER A 136 -19.26 -0.71 4.19
N CYS A 137 -18.43 -0.88 5.21
CA CYS A 137 -17.57 0.18 5.70
C CYS A 137 -16.48 0.55 4.68
N ASP A 138 -16.31 1.84 4.39
CA ASP A 138 -15.24 2.37 3.53
C ASP A 138 -14.00 2.84 4.32
N ALA A 139 -13.99 2.69 5.65
CA ALA A 139 -12.84 3.02 6.49
C ALA A 139 -11.80 1.90 6.51
N ALA A 140 -10.51 2.25 6.54
CA ALA A 140 -9.45 1.30 6.84
C ALA A 140 -9.48 0.98 8.35
N LEU A 141 -9.24 -0.28 8.71
CA LEU A 141 -9.28 -0.68 10.11
C LEU A 141 -8.16 0.03 10.88
N GLY A 142 -8.50 0.73 11.95
CA GLY A 142 -7.56 1.52 12.75
C GLY A 142 -7.15 2.87 12.15
N ASP A 143 -7.73 3.29 11.01
CA ASP A 143 -7.58 4.67 10.54
C ASP A 143 -8.31 5.66 11.46
N ALA A 144 -8.10 6.97 11.25
CA ALA A 144 -8.74 8.01 12.06
C ALA A 144 -10.28 8.02 11.96
N ARG A 145 -10.87 7.48 10.88
CA ARG A 145 -12.32 7.39 10.73
C ARG A 145 -12.89 6.20 11.49
N CYS A 146 -12.12 5.11 11.59
CA CYS A 146 -12.44 3.88 12.30
C CYS A 146 -12.19 4.03 13.81
N GLY A 147 -11.00 4.47 14.22
CA GLY A 147 -10.64 4.71 15.62
C GLY A 147 -10.36 3.44 16.46
N VAL A 148 -10.42 2.24 15.88
CA VAL A 148 -10.04 1.00 16.59
C VAL A 148 -8.55 1.01 16.88
N ASN A 149 -8.17 0.82 18.15
CA ASN A 149 -6.77 0.68 18.52
C ASN A 149 -6.26 -0.73 18.19
N LEU A 150 -5.56 -0.86 17.06
CA LEU A 150 -4.94 -2.13 16.66
C LEU A 150 -3.73 -2.55 17.49
N ASN A 151 -3.29 -1.75 18.46
CA ASN A 151 -2.27 -2.18 19.43
C ASN A 151 -2.87 -2.82 20.69
N ASP A 152 -4.21 -2.88 20.80
CA ASP A 152 -4.87 -3.63 21.86
C ASP A 152 -4.53 -5.13 21.73
N PRO A 153 -4.10 -5.82 22.80
CA PRO A 153 -3.86 -7.26 22.79
C PRO A 153 -5.05 -8.12 22.33
N ALA A 154 -6.28 -7.60 22.43
CA ALA A 154 -7.46 -8.26 21.87
C ALA A 154 -7.44 -8.31 20.32
N PHE A 155 -6.75 -7.37 19.68
CA PHE A 155 -6.69 -7.25 18.22
C PHE A 155 -5.30 -7.48 17.65
N LYS A 156 -4.30 -7.73 18.48
CA LYS A 156 -2.92 -7.94 18.04
C LYS A 156 -2.30 -9.12 18.77
N ALA A 157 -1.57 -9.92 18.01
CA ALA A 157 -0.78 -11.03 18.55
C ALA A 157 0.56 -11.13 17.82
N SER A 158 1.46 -11.92 18.38
CA SER A 158 2.69 -12.31 17.70
C SER A 158 2.70 -13.82 17.52
N GLY A 159 3.24 -14.28 16.39
CA GLY A 159 3.32 -15.69 16.05
C GLY A 159 4.67 -16.07 15.50
N THR A 160 4.94 -17.38 15.48
CA THR A 160 6.14 -17.96 14.88
C THR A 160 5.75 -19.06 13.91
N VAL A 161 6.35 -19.06 12.72
CA VAL A 161 6.15 -20.09 11.69
C VAL A 161 6.78 -21.41 12.15
N VAL A 162 5.98 -22.47 12.20
CA VAL A 162 6.40 -23.81 12.67
C VAL A 162 6.69 -24.74 11.49
N SER A 163 5.79 -24.78 10.50
CA SER A 163 5.92 -25.61 9.31
C SER A 163 5.27 -24.93 8.11
N LEU A 164 5.69 -25.27 6.90
CA LEU A 164 5.12 -24.74 5.67
C LEU A 164 4.19 -25.79 5.05
N THR A 165 3.02 -25.37 4.60
CA THR A 165 2.08 -26.20 3.82
C THR A 165 1.98 -25.77 2.37
N GLY A 166 2.68 -24.68 1.99
CA GLY A 166 2.78 -24.14 0.64
C GLY A 166 3.59 -22.85 0.63
N ASP A 167 3.53 -22.11 -0.47
CA ASP A 167 4.15 -20.79 -0.64
C ASP A 167 3.46 -19.68 0.16
N ARG A 168 2.14 -19.81 0.38
CA ARG A 168 1.29 -18.85 1.10
C ARG A 168 0.70 -19.38 2.41
N GLY A 169 0.80 -20.70 2.66
CA GLY A 169 0.17 -21.37 3.80
C GLY A 169 1.21 -21.97 4.75
N PHE A 170 1.03 -21.75 6.04
CA PHE A 170 1.97 -22.23 7.06
C PHE A 170 1.30 -22.40 8.44
N ALA A 171 1.80 -23.37 9.20
CA ALA A 171 1.40 -23.58 10.59
C ALA A 171 2.15 -22.61 11.50
N VAL A 172 1.48 -22.16 12.55
CA VAL A 172 2.01 -21.15 13.47
C VAL A 172 1.77 -21.51 14.93
N SER A 173 2.64 -21.00 15.79
CA SER A 173 2.46 -20.97 17.24
C SER A 173 2.16 -19.53 17.72
N GLY A 174 1.64 -19.40 18.94
CA GLY A 174 1.35 -18.11 19.57
C GLY A 174 -0.07 -17.56 19.35
N LEU A 175 -0.87 -18.21 18.51
CA LEU A 175 -2.22 -17.74 18.14
C LEU A 175 -3.38 -18.58 18.70
N SER A 176 -3.11 -19.61 19.51
CA SER A 176 -4.13 -20.53 20.04
C SER A 176 -5.17 -19.90 20.97
N GLY A 177 -4.90 -18.69 21.49
CA GLY A 177 -5.84 -17.93 22.31
C GLY A 177 -6.94 -17.20 21.53
N PHE A 178 -6.91 -17.22 20.20
CA PHE A 178 -7.84 -16.50 19.34
C PHE A 178 -8.81 -17.45 18.65
N ALA A 179 -10.06 -17.02 18.50
CA ALA A 179 -11.07 -17.77 17.77
C ALA A 179 -10.67 -17.97 16.29
N GLU A 180 -11.20 -19.04 15.68
CA GLU A 180 -11.08 -19.26 14.24
C GLU A 180 -11.56 -18.02 13.46
N GLY A 181 -10.84 -17.66 12.41
CA GLY A 181 -11.15 -16.50 11.57
C GLY A 181 -10.84 -15.14 12.21
N TRP A 182 -10.36 -15.07 13.46
CA TRP A 182 -10.06 -13.78 14.11
C TRP A 182 -9.11 -12.88 13.33
N PHE A 183 -8.14 -13.47 12.63
CA PHE A 183 -7.18 -12.73 11.81
C PHE A 183 -7.47 -12.78 10.31
N ALA A 184 -8.55 -13.42 9.87
CA ALA A 184 -8.93 -13.45 8.45
C ALA A 184 -9.30 -12.05 7.96
N LEU A 185 -8.80 -11.65 6.78
CA LEU A 185 -8.84 -10.29 6.24
C LEU A 185 -8.08 -9.26 7.12
N GLY A 186 -7.13 -9.75 7.92
CA GLY A 186 -6.21 -8.95 8.72
C GLY A 186 -4.90 -8.70 8.01
N THR A 187 -3.94 -8.15 8.75
CA THR A 187 -2.59 -7.90 8.25
C THR A 187 -1.56 -8.54 9.16
N LEU A 188 -0.51 -9.06 8.55
CA LEU A 188 0.66 -9.64 9.20
C LEU A 188 1.88 -8.80 8.83
N SER A 189 2.71 -8.45 9.81
CA SER A 189 3.99 -7.76 9.65
C SER A 189 5.12 -8.68 10.09
N TRP A 190 6.03 -9.00 9.18
CA TRP A 190 7.18 -9.86 9.46
C TRP A 190 8.23 -9.11 10.29
N LEU A 191 8.69 -9.74 11.38
CA LEU A 191 9.70 -9.19 12.28
C LEU A 191 11.10 -9.74 11.96
N THR A 192 11.19 -11.00 11.53
CA THR A 192 12.44 -11.69 11.21
C THR A 192 12.34 -12.46 9.87
N GLY A 193 13.45 -13.09 9.47
CA GLY A 193 13.56 -13.84 8.22
C GLY A 193 13.79 -12.95 6.99
N THR A 194 13.79 -13.56 5.81
CA THR A 194 13.98 -12.85 4.52
C THR A 194 12.89 -11.82 4.22
N ASN A 195 11.74 -11.93 4.87
CA ASN A 195 10.62 -11.02 4.72
C ASN A 195 10.57 -9.91 5.80
N ALA A 196 11.58 -9.80 6.69
CA ALA A 196 11.58 -8.83 7.79
C ALA A 196 11.24 -7.40 7.33
N GLY A 197 10.34 -6.74 8.07
CA GLY A 197 9.84 -5.39 7.79
C GLY A 197 8.75 -5.31 6.71
N ARG A 198 8.32 -6.45 6.13
CA ARG A 198 7.26 -6.50 5.12
C ARG A 198 5.91 -6.79 5.74
N ARG A 199 4.85 -6.44 5.01
CA ARG A 199 3.47 -6.72 5.38
C ARG A 199 2.81 -7.65 4.37
N ALA A 200 1.88 -8.47 4.83
CA ALA A 200 1.06 -9.34 4.01
C ALA A 200 -0.39 -9.35 4.53
N GLU A 201 -1.34 -9.55 3.62
CA GLU A 201 -2.74 -9.73 3.98
C GLU A 201 -3.04 -11.19 4.28
N VAL A 202 -3.87 -11.42 5.29
CA VAL A 202 -4.25 -12.75 5.74
C VAL A 202 -5.56 -13.14 5.06
N LEU A 203 -5.55 -14.17 4.24
CA LEU A 203 -6.75 -14.73 3.63
C LEU A 203 -7.57 -15.50 4.66
N SER A 204 -6.91 -16.39 5.42
CA SER A 204 -7.58 -17.22 6.42
C SER A 204 -6.71 -17.49 7.64
N HIS A 205 -7.41 -17.65 8.77
CA HIS A 205 -6.88 -18.10 10.05
C HIS A 205 -7.73 -19.28 10.50
N ALA A 206 -7.21 -20.49 10.33
CA ALA A 206 -7.91 -21.73 10.65
C ALA A 206 -7.27 -22.38 11.89
N SER A 207 -8.08 -22.99 12.74
CA SER A 207 -7.61 -23.76 13.89
C SER A 207 -8.10 -25.20 13.76
N SER A 208 -7.19 -26.17 13.73
CA SER A 208 -7.51 -27.60 13.71
C SER A 208 -6.86 -28.29 14.90
N GLY A 209 -7.65 -28.54 15.95
CA GLY A 209 -7.13 -29.07 17.21
C GLY A 209 -6.14 -28.08 17.85
N ALA A 210 -4.89 -28.51 18.04
CA ALA A 210 -3.81 -27.68 18.59
C ALA A 210 -3.01 -26.92 17.51
N GLU A 211 -3.26 -27.19 16.23
CA GLU A 211 -2.53 -26.59 15.12
C GLU A 211 -3.29 -25.37 14.60
N VAL A 212 -2.59 -24.25 14.48
CA VAL A 212 -3.14 -23.02 13.90
C VAL A 212 -2.49 -22.78 12.55
N MET A 213 -3.31 -22.56 11.53
CA MET A 213 -2.89 -22.37 10.15
C MET A 213 -3.21 -20.95 9.70
N ILE A 214 -2.21 -20.30 9.10
CA ILE A 214 -2.38 -19.01 8.41
C ILE A 214 -2.19 -19.24 6.92
N THR A 215 -3.10 -18.68 6.12
CA THR A 215 -2.94 -18.57 4.67
C THR A 215 -2.93 -17.10 4.29
N LEU A 216 -1.90 -16.67 3.58
CA LEU A 216 -1.80 -15.33 3.02
C LEU A 216 -2.67 -15.20 1.76
N LEU A 217 -3.12 -13.97 1.49
CA LEU A 217 -3.89 -13.65 0.29
C LEU A 217 -3.06 -13.88 -0.98
N GLU A 218 -1.83 -13.37 -0.96
CA GLU A 218 -0.86 -13.52 -2.04
C GLU A 218 0.40 -14.21 -1.53
N ALA A 219 1.08 -14.95 -2.42
CA ALA A 219 2.37 -15.54 -2.12
C ALA A 219 3.42 -14.43 -2.01
N PRO A 220 4.20 -14.35 -0.91
CA PRO A 220 5.26 -13.37 -0.80
C PRO A 220 6.34 -13.60 -1.87
N VAL A 221 6.94 -12.52 -2.40
CA VAL A 221 8.00 -12.62 -3.42
C VAL A 221 9.22 -13.39 -2.90
N ARG A 222 9.51 -13.27 -1.59
CA ARG A 222 10.56 -14.03 -0.91
C ARG A 222 9.91 -15.19 -0.13
N PRO A 223 10.48 -16.41 -0.18
CA PRO A 223 9.87 -17.56 0.48
C PRO A 223 9.75 -17.34 1.99
N VAL A 224 8.67 -17.86 2.57
CA VAL A 224 8.49 -17.90 4.03
C VAL A 224 9.41 -18.97 4.61
N GLU A 225 10.08 -18.66 5.72
CA GLU A 225 11.01 -19.57 6.39
C GLU A 225 10.46 -20.01 7.75
N THR A 226 10.66 -21.27 8.11
CA THR A 226 10.34 -21.77 9.46
C THR A 226 11.18 -21.04 10.50
N GLY A 227 10.59 -20.76 11.67
CA GLY A 227 11.19 -19.94 12.72
C GLY A 227 11.05 -18.43 12.51
N SER A 228 10.53 -17.97 11.37
CA SER A 228 10.23 -16.55 11.16
C SER A 228 9.15 -16.09 12.14
N THR A 229 9.35 -14.91 12.72
CA THR A 229 8.42 -14.28 13.67
C THR A 229 7.68 -13.13 13.01
N PHE A 230 6.46 -12.89 13.45
CA PHE A 230 5.60 -11.85 12.89
C PHE A 230 4.63 -11.30 13.94
N ASP A 231 4.17 -10.07 13.73
CA ASP A 231 2.99 -9.50 14.38
C ASP A 231 1.78 -9.63 13.46
N ILE A 232 0.62 -10.01 14.00
CA ILE A 232 -0.63 -10.15 13.25
C ILE A 232 -1.73 -9.32 13.92
N SER A 233 -2.52 -8.63 13.10
CA SER A 233 -3.63 -7.78 13.54
C SER A 233 -4.96 -8.35 13.07
N ALA A 234 -6.00 -8.22 13.90
CA ALA A 234 -7.34 -8.73 13.63
C ALA A 234 -7.89 -8.19 12.30
N GLY A 235 -8.61 -9.04 11.57
CA GLY A 235 -9.20 -8.64 10.29
C GLY A 235 -10.60 -8.04 10.40
N CYS A 236 -11.00 -7.31 9.37
CA CYS A 236 -12.30 -6.64 9.29
C CYS A 236 -12.93 -6.88 7.91
N ASP A 237 -14.06 -7.58 7.91
CA ASP A 237 -14.89 -7.89 6.74
C ASP A 237 -15.75 -6.70 6.24
N LYS A 238 -15.59 -5.54 6.88
CA LYS A 238 -16.33 -4.29 6.62
C LYS A 238 -17.85 -4.39 6.86
N ARG A 239 -18.33 -5.40 7.56
CA ARG A 239 -19.76 -5.55 7.92
C ARG A 239 -20.09 -4.88 9.25
N PHE A 240 -21.33 -4.42 9.39
CA PHE A 240 -21.78 -3.70 10.58
C PHE A 240 -21.82 -4.61 11.81
N GLU A 241 -22.30 -5.84 11.63
CA GLU A 241 -22.42 -6.85 12.69
C GLU A 241 -21.06 -7.18 13.28
N THR A 242 -20.05 -7.37 12.43
CA THR A 242 -18.66 -7.61 12.84
C THR A 242 -18.07 -6.38 13.50
N CYS A 243 -18.32 -5.17 12.97
CA CYS A 243 -17.85 -3.92 13.56
C CYS A 243 -18.39 -3.73 15.00
N GLN A 244 -19.65 -4.08 15.23
CA GLN A 244 -20.28 -4.02 16.54
C GLN A 244 -19.79 -5.14 17.47
N SER A 245 -19.85 -6.39 17.05
CA SER A 245 -19.60 -7.54 17.92
C SER A 245 -18.11 -7.75 18.23
N LYS A 246 -17.25 -7.62 17.23
CA LYS A 246 -15.81 -7.87 17.36
C LYS A 246 -15.06 -6.66 17.92
N PHE A 247 -15.41 -5.46 17.47
CA PHE A 247 -14.65 -4.24 17.78
C PHE A 247 -15.39 -3.26 18.70
N ALA A 248 -16.65 -3.53 19.06
CA ALA A 248 -17.50 -2.60 19.81
C ALA A 248 -17.57 -1.18 19.20
N ASN A 249 -17.45 -1.07 17.87
CA ASN A 249 -17.17 0.19 17.18
C ASN A 249 -18.27 0.62 16.19
N ALA A 250 -19.52 0.31 16.51
CA ALA A 250 -20.67 0.67 15.67
C ALA A 250 -20.77 2.18 15.40
N ALA A 251 -20.44 3.03 16.39
CA ALA A 251 -20.53 4.49 16.28
C ALA A 251 -19.60 5.10 15.21
N ASN A 252 -18.46 4.45 14.93
CA ASN A 252 -17.51 4.88 13.90
C ASN A 252 -17.65 4.09 12.60
N PHE A 253 -18.72 3.30 12.44
CA PHE A 253 -19.01 2.63 11.18
C PHE A 253 -19.26 3.68 10.08
N ARG A 254 -18.56 3.53 8.95
CA ARG A 254 -18.63 4.51 7.86
C ARG A 254 -19.46 4.02 6.66
N GLY A 255 -19.91 2.78 6.67
CA GLY A 255 -20.88 2.29 5.69
C GLY A 255 -22.31 2.69 6.01
N PHE A 256 -23.24 2.23 5.20
CA PHE A 256 -24.67 2.48 5.35
C PHE A 256 -25.44 1.16 5.34
N PRO A 257 -25.52 0.44 6.48
CA PRO A 257 -25.97 -0.95 6.52
C PRO A 257 -27.44 -1.14 6.11
N HIS A 258 -28.22 -0.07 6.13
CA HIS A 258 -29.65 -0.06 5.80
C HIS A 258 -29.96 0.56 4.44
N ILE A 259 -28.96 0.78 3.57
CA ILE A 259 -29.24 1.22 2.19
C ILE A 259 -30.12 0.16 1.52
N PRO A 260 -31.32 0.54 1.05
CA PRO A 260 -32.17 -0.37 0.30
C PRO A 260 -31.47 -0.76 -1.01
N GLY A 261 -31.42 -2.08 -1.29
CA GLY A 261 -30.92 -2.57 -2.57
C GLY A 261 -31.81 -2.16 -3.74
N GLN A 262 -31.30 -2.31 -4.97
CA GLN A 262 -32.00 -1.98 -6.22
C GLN A 262 -33.43 -2.56 -6.28
N ASP A 263 -33.62 -3.77 -5.73
CA ASP A 263 -34.91 -4.46 -5.68
C ASP A 263 -35.98 -3.69 -4.88
N THR A 264 -35.58 -2.86 -3.92
CA THR A 264 -36.52 -2.03 -3.15
C THR A 264 -37.02 -0.85 -3.97
N ILE A 265 -36.22 -0.36 -4.91
CA ILE A 265 -36.56 0.78 -5.78
C ILE A 265 -37.61 0.39 -6.81
N ILE A 266 -37.64 -0.89 -7.23
CA ILE A 266 -38.56 -1.41 -8.25
C ILE A 266 -39.88 -1.92 -7.63
N ARG A 267 -39.95 -2.06 -6.29
CA ARG A 267 -41.16 -2.50 -5.60
C ARG A 267 -42.21 -1.38 -5.60
N TYR A 268 -43.37 -1.67 -6.17
CA TYR A 268 -44.58 -0.90 -5.89
C TYR A 268 -45.27 -1.46 -4.65
N ALA A 269 -45.97 -0.60 -3.91
CA ALA A 269 -46.75 -1.03 -2.75
C ALA A 269 -47.90 -1.94 -3.20
N ALA A 270 -47.78 -3.24 -2.94
CA ALA A 270 -48.88 -4.19 -3.08
C ALA A 270 -49.68 -4.20 -1.77
N ILE A 271 -51.00 -4.01 -1.85
CA ILE A 271 -51.90 -4.18 -0.71
C ILE A 271 -52.04 -5.68 -0.45
N ALA A 272 -51.07 -6.26 0.25
CA ALA A 272 -51.14 -7.59 0.81
C ALA A 272 -50.42 -7.56 2.16
N HIS A 273 -51.23 -7.72 3.22
CA HIS A 273 -50.92 -7.67 4.65
C HIS A 273 -49.47 -7.94 5.08
N ALA A 274 -48.77 -6.90 5.54
CA ALA A 274 -47.95 -6.87 6.77
C ALA A 274 -47.26 -5.49 6.90
N SER A 275 -47.92 -4.55 7.57
CA SER A 275 -47.29 -3.30 8.03
C SER A 275 -47.54 -3.20 9.53
N GLU A 276 -46.59 -3.70 10.33
CA GLU A 276 -46.27 -3.36 11.73
C GLU A 276 -45.84 -4.59 12.53
N GLN A 277 -44.52 -4.79 12.64
CA GLN A 277 -43.90 -5.52 13.74
C GLN A 277 -42.49 -4.97 13.97
N ALA A 278 -42.42 -3.71 14.42
CA ALA A 278 -41.25 -3.17 15.10
C ALA A 278 -41.64 -2.98 16.56
N GLY A 279 -41.37 -4.00 17.38
CA GLY A 279 -41.63 -3.98 18.82
C GLY A 279 -40.74 -2.96 19.52
N TYR A 280 -41.37 -1.99 20.19
CA TYR A 280 -40.77 -1.21 21.28
C TYR A 280 -41.24 -1.84 22.60
N PRO A 281 -40.37 -2.17 23.56
CA PRO A 281 -40.84 -2.67 24.85
C PRO A 281 -41.45 -1.52 25.66
N ALA A 282 -42.68 -1.72 26.13
CA ALA A 282 -43.36 -0.82 27.04
C ALA A 282 -42.71 -0.85 28.42
N ALA A 283 -42.41 0.33 28.96
CA ALA A 283 -42.06 0.51 30.36
C ALA A 283 -43.24 0.10 31.25
N VAL A 284 -43.01 -0.83 32.17
CA VAL A 284 -43.94 -1.18 33.25
C VAL A 284 -43.71 -0.18 34.39
N GLN A 285 -44.72 0.64 34.66
CA GLN A 285 -44.86 1.32 35.95
C GLN A 285 -45.47 0.33 36.95
N GLY A 286 -44.80 0.19 38.09
CA GLY A 286 -45.27 -0.44 39.31
C GLY A 286 -44.53 0.20 40.48
#